data_AF-A0A3B1BXS2-F1
#
_entry.id   AF-A0A3B1BXS2-F1
#
_cell.length_a   1.000
_cell.length_b   1.000
_cell.length_c   1.000
_cell.angle_alpha   90.00
_cell.angle_beta   90.00
_cell.angle_gamma   90.00
#
_symmetry.space_group_name_H-M   'P 1'
#
loop_
_entity.id
_entity.type
_entity.pdbx_description
1 polymer ?
#
loop_
_entity_poly.entity_id
_entity_poly.type
_entity_poly.pdbx_seq_one_letter_code
_entity_poly.pdbx_strand_id
1 'polypeptide(L)'
;NPEHYLENGLNSVQILSFLKVTYYITGNKKFKDHYDNLITQHGYLANVLLEKKVFPDANNHSDNQLGFCALYPLLQLEYDPKARNALQRTVRRHYRTLAREGSAFFYFAAATIDPDFVDIIGGVENLRQIPTDRRQWKMINSNRKDIVWAPYNSRFGRAQLLSVLPADERNWGKWNGNPYYPDGGGDGRYEDDGASWLLAYWMGRYHGFIREDK
;
A
#
# COMPACT_ATOMS: atom_id res chain seq x y z
N ASN A 1 16.80 -17.36 -11.02
CA ASN A 1 17.86 -16.34 -10.96
C ASN A 1 17.84 -15.70 -9.57
N PRO A 2 18.88 -15.87 -8.74
CA PRO A 2 18.93 -15.26 -7.40
C PRO A 2 18.83 -13.73 -7.40
N GLU A 3 19.20 -13.06 -8.50
CA GLU A 3 19.21 -11.59 -8.61
C GLU A 3 17.81 -10.95 -8.52
N HIS A 4 16.75 -11.66 -8.92
CA HIS A 4 15.37 -11.17 -8.87
C HIS A 4 14.54 -11.84 -7.77
N TYR A 5 15.19 -12.57 -6.85
CA TYR A 5 14.47 -13.20 -5.75
C TYR A 5 13.71 -12.17 -4.93
N LEU A 6 14.26 -10.97 -4.72
CA LEU A 6 13.67 -9.93 -3.88
C LEU A 6 12.31 -9.47 -4.40
N GLU A 7 12.23 -9.14 -5.69
CA GLU A 7 11.06 -8.54 -6.32
C GLU A 7 10.05 -9.60 -6.79
N ASN A 8 10.36 -10.90 -6.65
CA ASN A 8 9.56 -11.96 -7.26
C ASN A 8 8.09 -11.96 -6.81
N GLY A 9 7.82 -11.61 -5.55
CA GLY A 9 6.46 -11.51 -5.01
C GLY A 9 5.69 -10.38 -5.66
N LEU A 10 6.18 -9.15 -5.51
CA LEU A 10 5.60 -7.94 -6.11
C LEU A 10 5.43 -8.07 -7.63
N ASN A 11 6.49 -8.47 -8.36
CA ASN A 11 6.44 -8.62 -9.81
C ASN A 11 5.40 -9.66 -10.24
N SER A 12 5.26 -10.76 -9.48
CA SER A 12 4.22 -11.77 -9.74
C SER A 12 2.82 -11.22 -9.51
N VAL A 13 2.59 -10.44 -8.44
CA VAL A 13 1.30 -9.79 -8.21
C VAL A 13 0.98 -8.82 -9.35
N GLN A 14 1.95 -8.00 -9.77
CA GLN A 14 1.77 -7.01 -10.83
C GLN A 14 1.43 -7.65 -12.17
N ILE A 15 2.20 -8.64 -12.64
CA ILE A 15 1.93 -9.26 -13.95
C ILE A 15 0.59 -10.01 -13.94
N LEU A 16 0.25 -10.70 -12.85
CA LEU A 16 -1.04 -11.37 -12.71
C LEU A 16 -2.20 -10.37 -12.72
N SER A 17 -2.03 -9.23 -12.03
CA SER A 17 -3.00 -8.14 -12.03
C SER A 17 -3.18 -7.56 -13.44
N PHE A 18 -2.10 -7.22 -14.14
CA PHE A 18 -2.16 -6.70 -15.51
C PHE A 18 -2.83 -7.66 -16.48
N LEU A 19 -2.49 -8.94 -16.46
CA LEU A 19 -3.11 -9.95 -17.31
C LEU A 19 -4.60 -10.11 -17.02
N LYS A 20 -4.98 -10.17 -15.73
CA LYS A 20 -6.38 -10.33 -15.33
C LYS A 20 -7.23 -9.12 -15.72
N VAL A 21 -6.76 -7.91 -15.42
CA VAL A 21 -7.44 -6.66 -15.77
C VAL A 21 -7.55 -6.50 -17.28
N THR A 22 -6.48 -6.79 -18.02
CA THR A 22 -6.51 -6.68 -19.49
C THR A 22 -7.50 -7.68 -20.09
N TYR A 23 -7.56 -8.91 -19.58
CA TYR A 23 -8.57 -9.87 -20.00
C TYR A 23 -9.99 -9.39 -19.68
N TYR A 24 -10.23 -8.86 -18.47
CA TYR A 24 -11.53 -8.32 -18.07
C TYR A 24 -12.01 -7.18 -18.99
N ILE A 25 -11.10 -6.26 -19.36
CA ILE A 25 -11.44 -5.12 -20.23
C ILE A 25 -11.64 -5.54 -21.68
N THR A 26 -10.76 -6.41 -22.21
CA THR A 26 -10.70 -6.68 -23.66
C THR A 26 -11.42 -7.94 -24.10
N GLY A 27 -11.68 -8.88 -23.19
CA GLY A 27 -12.15 -10.23 -23.51
C GLY A 27 -11.14 -11.10 -24.28
N ASN A 28 -9.94 -10.61 -24.57
CA ASN A 28 -8.97 -11.34 -25.39
C ASN A 28 -8.35 -12.50 -24.60
N LYS A 29 -8.72 -13.73 -24.98
CA LYS A 29 -8.33 -14.97 -24.30
C LYS A 29 -6.82 -15.16 -24.15
N LYS A 30 -5.98 -14.55 -24.99
CA LYS A 30 -4.50 -14.64 -24.86
C LYS A 30 -4.02 -14.23 -23.46
N PHE A 31 -4.63 -13.20 -22.86
CA PHE A 31 -4.23 -12.70 -21.54
C PHE A 31 -4.65 -13.67 -20.43
N LYS A 32 -5.84 -14.28 -20.57
CA LYS A 32 -6.29 -15.35 -19.67
C LYS A 32 -5.37 -16.57 -19.76
N ASP A 33 -5.01 -16.98 -20.98
CA ASP A 33 -4.15 -18.15 -21.19
C ASP A 33 -2.76 -17.94 -20.59
N HIS A 34 -2.19 -16.74 -20.71
CA HIS A 34 -0.95 -16.39 -20.01
C HIS A 34 -1.12 -16.35 -18.50
N TYR A 35 -2.21 -15.77 -17.98
CA TYR A 35 -2.51 -15.75 -16.55
C TYR A 35 -2.56 -17.18 -15.97
N ASP A 36 -3.31 -18.07 -16.62
CA ASP A 36 -3.48 -19.46 -16.21
C ASP A 36 -2.17 -20.24 -16.31
N ASN A 37 -1.37 -20.00 -17.36
CA ASN A 37 -0.06 -20.63 -17.53
C ASN A 37 0.90 -20.23 -16.38
N LEU A 38 1.00 -18.94 -16.06
CA LEU A 38 1.86 -18.46 -14.97
C LEU A 38 1.50 -19.11 -13.62
N ILE A 39 0.22 -19.29 -13.35
CA ILE A 39 -0.25 -19.93 -12.12
C ILE A 39 -0.01 -21.44 -12.13
N THR A 40 -0.38 -22.13 -13.21
CA THR A 40 -0.43 -23.60 -13.23
C THR A 40 0.91 -24.24 -13.56
N GLN A 41 1.72 -23.62 -14.42
CA GLN A 41 2.99 -24.19 -14.91
C GLN A 41 4.21 -23.55 -14.24
N HIS A 42 4.11 -22.28 -13.85
CA HIS A 42 5.25 -21.53 -13.32
C HIS A 42 5.12 -21.17 -11.83
N GLY A 43 4.04 -21.60 -11.16
CA GLY A 43 3.88 -21.47 -9.71
C GLY A 43 3.80 -20.04 -9.20
N TYR A 44 3.29 -19.09 -10.00
CA TYR A 44 3.28 -17.66 -9.62
C TYR A 44 2.46 -17.39 -8.35
N LEU A 45 1.46 -18.21 -8.02
CA LEU A 45 0.75 -18.09 -6.73
C LEU A 45 1.67 -18.32 -5.52
N ALA A 46 2.68 -19.18 -5.64
CA ALA A 46 3.66 -19.37 -4.58
C ALA A 46 4.53 -18.12 -4.37
N ASN A 47 4.90 -17.44 -5.46
CA ASN A 47 5.62 -16.16 -5.38
C ASN A 47 4.74 -15.07 -4.72
N VAL A 48 3.46 -14.99 -5.10
CA VAL A 48 2.50 -14.03 -4.53
C VAL A 48 2.39 -14.17 -3.00
N LEU A 49 2.49 -15.38 -2.45
CA LEU A 49 2.47 -15.61 -1.00
C LEU A 49 3.70 -15.02 -0.27
N LEU A 50 4.77 -14.71 -1.00
CA LEU A 50 5.96 -14.08 -0.44
C LEU A 50 5.81 -12.55 -0.32
N GLU A 51 4.85 -11.94 -1.01
CA GLU A 51 4.55 -10.52 -0.88
C GLU A 51 3.83 -10.23 0.46
N LYS A 52 4.26 -9.28 1.28
CA LYS A 52 5.44 -8.43 1.19
C LYS A 52 6.65 -9.03 1.94
N LYS A 53 7.85 -8.87 1.37
CA LYS A 53 9.12 -9.15 2.05
C LYS A 53 9.66 -7.90 2.77
N VAL A 54 10.08 -8.09 4.02
CA VAL A 54 10.66 -7.03 4.88
C VAL A 54 11.90 -7.47 5.63
N PHE A 55 12.33 -8.73 5.47
CA PHE A 55 13.55 -9.28 6.02
C PHE A 55 14.03 -10.43 5.11
N PRO A 56 15.35 -10.55 4.83
CA PRO A 56 16.45 -9.64 5.21
C PRO A 56 16.43 -8.29 4.46
N ASP A 57 15.38 -8.05 3.69
CA ASP A 57 15.24 -6.91 2.78
C ASP A 57 15.00 -5.57 3.50
N ALA A 58 15.24 -4.49 2.77
CA ALA A 58 14.91 -3.16 3.25
C ALA A 58 13.46 -2.79 2.89
N ASN A 59 12.72 -2.17 3.82
CA ASN A 59 11.35 -1.75 3.53
C ASN A 59 11.33 -0.65 2.44
N ASN A 60 10.90 -1.03 1.24
CA ASN A 60 10.62 -0.11 0.15
C ASN A 60 9.15 0.33 0.21
N HIS A 61 8.93 1.61 0.51
CA HIS A 61 7.58 2.18 0.60
C HIS A 61 6.90 2.33 -0.78
N SER A 62 7.66 2.48 -1.87
CA SER A 62 7.09 2.43 -3.22
C SER A 62 6.49 1.07 -3.54
N ASP A 63 7.12 0.00 -3.07
CA ASP A 63 6.61 -1.37 -3.27
C ASP A 63 5.31 -1.60 -2.49
N ASN A 64 5.11 -0.91 -1.36
CA ASN A 64 3.83 -0.94 -0.65
C ASN A 64 2.70 -0.43 -1.54
N GLN A 65 2.90 0.77 -2.12
CA GLN A 65 1.90 1.37 -2.99
C GLN A 65 1.68 0.55 -4.27
N LEU A 66 2.75 0.11 -4.93
CA LEU A 66 2.65 -0.75 -6.12
C LEU A 66 1.94 -2.07 -5.81
N GLY A 67 2.23 -2.67 -4.67
CA GLY A 67 1.59 -3.90 -4.20
C GLY A 67 0.09 -3.73 -4.06
N PHE A 68 -0.38 -2.68 -3.37
CA PHE A 68 -1.82 -2.44 -3.23
C PHE A 68 -2.51 -2.01 -4.53
N CYS A 69 -1.83 -1.21 -5.38
CA CYS A 69 -2.33 -0.88 -6.72
C CYS A 69 -2.53 -2.13 -7.60
N ALA A 70 -1.70 -3.16 -7.44
CA ALA A 70 -1.82 -4.41 -8.19
C ALA A 70 -2.77 -5.41 -7.53
N LEU A 71 -2.71 -5.56 -6.20
CA LEU A 71 -3.56 -6.48 -5.42
C LEU A 71 -5.03 -6.12 -5.54
N TYR A 72 -5.38 -4.84 -5.40
CA TYR A 72 -6.77 -4.41 -5.38
C TYR A 72 -7.57 -4.88 -6.61
N PRO A 73 -7.23 -4.50 -7.85
CA PRO A 73 -8.00 -4.94 -9.02
C PRO A 73 -7.92 -6.45 -9.25
N LEU A 74 -6.79 -7.10 -8.92
CA LEU A 74 -6.66 -8.55 -9.04
C LEU A 74 -7.66 -9.28 -8.12
N LEU A 75 -7.83 -8.83 -6.88
CA LEU A 75 -8.76 -9.40 -5.92
C LEU A 75 -10.24 -9.13 -6.26
N GLN A 76 -10.54 -8.01 -6.93
CA GLN A 76 -11.90 -7.71 -7.42
C GLN A 76 -12.30 -8.59 -8.62
N LEU A 77 -11.32 -9.14 -9.34
CA LEU A 77 -11.55 -9.88 -10.58
C LEU A 77 -11.26 -11.39 -10.49
N GLU A 78 -10.58 -11.85 -9.43
CA GLU A 78 -10.26 -13.26 -9.26
C GLU A 78 -11.38 -14.00 -8.53
N TYR A 79 -11.86 -15.11 -9.09
CA TYR A 79 -12.96 -15.92 -8.56
C TYR A 79 -12.57 -17.38 -8.33
N ASP A 80 -11.43 -17.84 -8.85
CA ASP A 80 -10.91 -19.18 -8.56
C ASP A 80 -10.60 -19.33 -7.05
N PRO A 81 -11.16 -20.33 -6.36
CA PRO A 81 -10.99 -20.45 -4.91
C PRO A 81 -9.53 -20.62 -4.45
N LYS A 82 -8.67 -21.27 -5.25
CA LYS A 82 -7.26 -21.49 -4.89
C LYS A 82 -6.48 -20.20 -5.02
N ALA A 83 -6.66 -19.48 -6.14
CA ALA A 83 -6.04 -18.18 -6.34
C ALA A 83 -6.52 -17.16 -5.31
N ARG A 84 -7.83 -17.10 -5.04
CA ARG A 84 -8.40 -16.23 -4.00
C ARG A 84 -7.83 -16.51 -2.62
N ASN A 85 -7.68 -17.78 -2.22
CA ASN A 85 -7.09 -18.11 -0.92
C ASN A 85 -5.65 -17.57 -0.80
N ALA A 86 -4.84 -17.73 -1.85
CA ALA A 86 -3.47 -17.21 -1.87
C ALA A 86 -3.46 -15.68 -1.76
N LEU A 87 -4.27 -15.00 -2.56
CA LEU A 87 -4.36 -13.53 -2.58
C LEU A 87 -4.86 -12.96 -1.24
N GLN A 88 -5.84 -13.60 -0.60
CA GLN A 88 -6.33 -13.22 0.73
C GLN A 88 -5.23 -13.32 1.80
N ARG A 89 -4.45 -14.40 1.79
CA ARG A 89 -3.31 -14.56 2.71
C ARG A 89 -2.24 -13.48 2.46
N THR A 90 -1.94 -13.20 1.20
CA THR A 90 -1.00 -12.16 0.79
C THR A 90 -1.44 -10.78 1.25
N VAL A 91 -2.68 -10.35 0.98
CA VAL A 91 -3.14 -9.01 1.38
C VAL A 91 -3.17 -8.84 2.90
N ARG A 92 -3.57 -9.88 3.66
CA ARG A 92 -3.52 -9.85 5.14
C ARG A 92 -2.10 -9.73 5.66
N ARG A 93 -1.15 -10.46 5.06
CA ARG A 93 0.28 -10.35 5.41
C ARG A 93 0.81 -8.96 5.09
N HIS A 94 0.53 -8.44 3.90
CA HIS A 94 0.96 -7.11 3.48
C HIS A 94 0.39 -6.03 4.43
N TYR A 95 -0.91 -6.08 4.72
CA TYR A 95 -1.54 -5.18 5.68
C TYR A 95 -0.90 -5.25 7.06
N ARG A 96 -0.67 -6.44 7.64
CA ARG A 96 -0.02 -6.58 8.96
C ARG A 96 1.30 -5.84 9.05
N THR A 97 2.10 -5.90 8.00
CA THR A 97 3.39 -5.20 7.91
C THR A 97 3.22 -3.68 7.96
N LEU A 98 2.13 -3.15 7.39
CA LEU A 98 1.86 -1.71 7.26
C LEU A 98 0.80 -1.20 8.25
N ALA A 99 0.28 -2.06 9.14
CA ALA A 99 -0.81 -1.75 10.06
C ALA A 99 -0.43 -0.69 11.11
N ARG A 100 0.82 -0.20 11.10
CA ARG A 100 1.29 0.90 11.95
C ARG A 100 1.55 2.20 11.18
N GLU A 101 1.39 2.19 9.86
CA GLU A 101 1.61 3.37 9.00
C GLU A 101 0.40 4.30 8.91
N GLY A 102 -0.80 3.82 9.26
CA GLY A 102 -2.05 4.58 9.18
C GLY A 102 -2.49 4.91 7.75
N SER A 103 -1.97 4.25 6.71
CA SER A 103 -2.29 4.59 5.32
C SER A 103 -3.74 4.25 4.95
N ALA A 104 -4.57 5.27 4.79
CA ALA A 104 -5.99 5.10 4.43
C ALA A 104 -6.18 4.27 3.14
N PHE A 105 -5.36 4.51 2.10
CA PHE A 105 -5.43 3.74 0.86
C PHE A 105 -5.16 2.25 1.08
N PHE A 106 -4.10 1.90 1.81
CA PHE A 106 -3.74 0.49 2.05
C PHE A 106 -4.78 -0.20 2.91
N TYR A 107 -5.32 0.52 3.90
CA TYR A 107 -6.31 -0.02 4.83
C TYR A 107 -7.60 -0.29 4.07
N PHE A 108 -8.13 0.68 3.35
CA PHE A 108 -9.37 0.48 2.59
C PHE A 108 -9.21 -0.60 1.51
N ALA A 109 -8.09 -0.64 0.80
CA ALA A 109 -7.84 -1.70 -0.18
C ALA A 109 -7.86 -3.09 0.47
N ALA A 110 -7.21 -3.28 1.62
CA ALA A 110 -7.26 -4.53 2.37
C ALA A 110 -8.66 -4.84 2.93
N ALA A 111 -9.38 -3.82 3.40
CA ALA A 111 -10.72 -3.96 3.98
C ALA A 111 -11.76 -4.42 2.97
N THR A 112 -11.55 -4.18 1.66
CA THR A 112 -12.43 -4.77 0.62
C THR A 112 -12.42 -6.31 0.61
N ILE A 113 -11.43 -6.92 1.27
CA ILE A 113 -11.23 -8.37 1.30
C ILE A 113 -11.52 -8.95 2.67
N ASP A 114 -11.04 -8.30 3.73
CA ASP A 114 -11.15 -8.77 5.11
C ASP A 114 -11.37 -7.56 6.05
N PRO A 115 -12.59 -6.98 6.06
CA PRO A 115 -12.87 -5.75 6.80
C PRO A 115 -12.73 -5.93 8.31
N ASP A 116 -13.02 -7.12 8.84
CA ASP A 116 -12.88 -7.44 10.27
C ASP A 116 -11.42 -7.50 10.73
N PHE A 117 -10.48 -7.65 9.78
CA PHE A 117 -9.06 -7.73 10.06
C PHE A 117 -8.34 -6.36 9.98
N VAL A 118 -9.00 -5.34 9.46
CA VAL A 118 -8.41 -4.03 9.15
C VAL A 118 -8.95 -2.94 10.06
N ASP A 119 -8.08 -2.04 10.50
CA ASP A 119 -8.46 -0.84 11.26
C ASP A 119 -9.04 0.23 10.33
N ILE A 120 -10.30 0.04 9.93
CA ILE A 120 -11.00 0.98 9.03
C ILE A 120 -11.11 2.37 9.68
N ILE A 121 -11.29 2.44 11.01
CA ILE A 121 -11.41 3.70 11.74
C ILE A 121 -10.10 4.47 11.69
N GLY A 122 -8.96 3.80 11.88
CA GLY A 122 -7.64 4.41 11.70
C GLY A 122 -7.41 4.95 10.29
N GLY A 123 -7.91 4.27 9.26
CA GLY A 123 -7.88 4.76 7.87
C GLY A 123 -8.73 6.04 7.67
N VAL A 124 -9.93 6.09 8.27
CA VAL A 124 -10.78 7.30 8.25
C VAL A 124 -10.12 8.45 9.00
N GLU A 125 -9.55 8.17 10.17
CA GLU A 125 -8.85 9.17 10.98
C GLU A 125 -7.64 9.73 10.24
N ASN A 126 -6.88 8.88 9.54
CA ASN A 126 -5.79 9.36 8.70
C ASN A 126 -6.26 10.33 7.61
N LEU A 127 -7.39 10.06 6.94
CA LEU A 127 -7.96 11.00 5.96
C LEU A 127 -8.36 12.34 6.56
N ARG A 128 -8.84 12.36 7.82
CA ARG A 128 -9.20 13.59 8.53
C ARG A 128 -7.96 14.41 8.90
N GLN A 129 -6.87 13.75 9.25
CA GLN A 129 -5.61 14.39 9.62
C GLN A 129 -4.85 14.94 8.41
N ILE A 130 -5.04 14.40 7.21
CA ILE A 130 -4.31 14.91 6.03
C ILE A 130 -4.72 16.36 5.76
N PRO A 131 -3.77 17.32 5.78
CA PRO A 131 -4.08 18.72 5.55
C PRO A 131 -4.64 18.96 4.15
N THR A 132 -5.67 19.82 4.06
CA THR A 132 -6.22 20.29 2.78
C THR A 132 -5.22 21.15 2.01
N ASP A 133 -4.36 21.88 2.72
CA ASP A 133 -3.21 22.57 2.13
C ASP A 133 -2.13 21.55 1.76
N ARG A 134 -1.88 21.40 0.45
CA ARG A 134 -0.92 20.44 -0.08
C ARG A 134 0.47 21.02 -0.29
N ARG A 135 0.71 22.28 0.12
CA ARG A 135 2.04 22.90 0.05
C ARG A 135 3.02 22.18 0.97
N GLN A 136 4.24 22.00 0.47
CA GLN A 136 5.31 21.38 1.23
C GLN A 136 5.94 22.39 2.19
N TRP A 137 5.31 22.56 3.34
CA TRP A 137 5.87 23.31 4.46
C TRP A 137 6.97 22.54 5.17
N LYS A 138 8.02 23.24 5.58
CA LYS A 138 9.12 22.69 6.38
C LYS A 138 8.58 22.28 7.75
N MET A 139 8.65 20.99 8.02
CA MET A 139 8.28 20.40 9.31
C MET A 139 9.53 19.80 9.94
N ILE A 140 9.85 20.21 11.18
CA ILE A 140 10.97 19.67 11.97
C ILE A 140 10.39 19.16 13.29
N ASN A 141 10.28 17.84 13.42
CA ASN A 141 9.75 17.15 14.58
C ASN A 141 10.82 16.36 15.34
N SER A 142 12.04 16.25 14.82
CA SER A 142 13.15 15.53 15.46
C SER A 142 13.57 16.08 16.82
N ASN A 143 13.14 17.30 17.17
CA ASN A 143 13.37 17.94 18.47
C ASN A 143 12.32 17.60 19.54
N ARG A 144 11.26 16.89 19.17
CA ARG A 144 10.18 16.50 20.09
C ARG A 144 10.70 15.55 21.17
N LYS A 145 10.13 15.67 22.38
CA LYS A 145 10.50 14.82 23.53
C LYS A 145 9.69 13.54 23.61
N ASP A 146 8.53 13.51 22.94
CA ASP A 146 7.58 12.40 22.93
C ASP A 146 7.85 11.37 21.81
N ILE A 147 8.80 11.65 20.91
CA ILE A 147 9.15 10.73 19.82
C ILE A 147 10.15 9.67 20.27
N VAL A 148 10.06 8.50 19.63
CA VAL A 148 10.99 7.39 19.83
C VAL A 148 11.62 7.05 18.49
N TRP A 149 12.95 7.03 18.44
CA TRP A 149 13.70 6.62 17.25
C TRP A 149 13.68 5.10 17.07
N ALA A 150 13.53 4.64 15.84
CA ALA A 150 13.70 3.24 15.50
C ALA A 150 15.17 2.84 15.69
N PRO A 151 15.47 1.61 16.16
CA PRO A 151 16.84 1.13 16.30
C PRO A 151 17.54 0.91 14.95
N TYR A 152 16.81 0.95 13.84
CA TYR A 152 17.33 0.74 12.49
C TYR A 152 16.97 1.91 11.57
N ASN A 153 17.94 2.29 10.74
CA ASN A 153 17.73 3.28 9.69
C ASN A 153 16.84 2.73 8.56
N SER A 154 16.26 3.66 7.80
CA SER A 154 15.59 3.34 6.54
C SER A 154 16.56 2.71 5.52
N ARG A 155 16.01 2.19 4.42
CA ARG A 155 16.78 1.68 3.27
C ARG A 155 17.78 2.68 2.68
N PHE A 156 17.59 3.98 2.94
CA PHE A 156 18.46 5.05 2.46
C PHE A 156 19.46 5.52 3.52
N GLY A 157 19.62 4.78 4.62
CA GLY A 157 20.52 5.13 5.71
C GLY A 157 20.02 6.31 6.58
N ARG A 158 18.79 6.79 6.37
CA ARG A 158 18.20 7.89 7.14
C ARG A 158 17.53 7.38 8.42
N ALA A 159 17.77 8.07 9.54
CA ALA A 159 17.08 7.84 10.81
C ALA A 159 15.57 8.06 10.68
N GLN A 160 14.79 7.24 11.39
CA GLN A 160 13.33 7.24 11.33
C GLN A 160 12.74 6.91 12.70
N LEU A 161 11.47 7.25 12.90
CA LEU A 161 10.76 6.97 14.14
C LEU A 161 10.32 5.50 14.25
N LEU A 162 10.09 5.05 15.48
CA LEU A 162 9.52 3.75 15.78
C LEU A 162 8.00 3.70 15.51
N SER A 163 7.34 4.84 15.60
CA SER A 163 5.90 5.02 15.35
C SER A 163 5.68 6.24 14.46
N VAL A 164 4.69 6.17 13.57
CA VAL A 164 4.32 7.25 12.67
C VAL A 164 3.64 8.38 13.45
N LEU A 165 3.99 9.64 13.13
CA LEU A 165 3.26 10.81 13.63
C LEU A 165 1.92 10.97 12.89
N PRO A 166 0.88 11.51 13.55
CA PRO A 166 -0.36 11.93 12.89
C PRO A 166 -0.11 12.72 11.60
N ALA A 167 -0.98 12.56 10.60
CA ALA A 167 -0.72 13.13 9.27
C ALA A 167 -0.72 14.67 9.24
N ASP A 168 -1.38 15.31 10.20
CA ASP A 168 -1.41 16.75 10.46
C ASP A 168 -0.16 17.26 11.21
N GLU A 169 0.62 16.37 11.84
CA GLU A 169 1.85 16.72 12.57
C GLU A 169 3.13 16.50 11.74
N ARG A 170 3.02 16.02 10.51
CA ARG A 170 4.18 15.74 9.62
C ARG A 170 3.94 16.27 8.22
N ASN A 171 5.01 16.35 7.44
CA ASN A 171 4.85 16.58 6.01
C ASN A 171 4.26 15.32 5.36
N TRP A 172 2.95 15.35 5.08
CA TRP A 172 2.28 14.26 4.37
C TRP A 172 2.40 14.44 2.85
N GLY A 173 3.09 13.49 2.21
CA GLY A 173 3.19 13.36 0.76
C GLY A 173 2.37 12.18 0.24
N LYS A 174 2.85 11.51 -0.80
CA LYS A 174 2.19 10.36 -1.43
C LYS A 174 2.27 9.08 -0.58
N TRP A 175 1.40 8.11 -0.86
CA TRP A 175 1.34 6.83 -0.14
C TRP A 175 2.62 5.98 -0.22
N ASN A 176 3.52 6.25 -1.17
CA ASN A 176 4.84 5.63 -1.28
C ASN A 176 5.94 6.33 -0.47
N GLY A 177 5.64 7.42 0.23
CA GLY A 177 6.58 8.07 1.14
C GLY A 177 6.85 7.22 2.38
N ASN A 178 8.00 7.41 3.02
CA ASN A 178 8.25 6.83 4.34
C ASN A 178 7.55 7.70 5.41
N PRO A 179 6.47 7.22 6.06
CA PRO A 179 5.73 8.01 7.04
C PRO A 179 6.44 8.12 8.40
N TYR A 180 7.51 7.36 8.61
CA TYR A 180 8.31 7.36 9.84
C TYR A 180 9.37 8.47 9.86
N TYR A 181 9.52 9.25 8.79
CA TYR A 181 10.40 10.41 8.83
C TYR A 181 9.73 11.55 9.62
N PRO A 182 10.35 12.03 10.73
CA PRO A 182 9.78 13.12 11.51
C PRO A 182 9.90 14.47 10.79
N ASP A 183 10.98 14.64 10.04
CA ASP A 183 11.35 15.89 9.38
C ASP A 183 11.13 15.82 7.88
N GLY A 184 10.65 16.90 7.26
CA GLY A 184 10.42 16.95 5.83
C GLY A 184 9.89 18.29 5.33
N GLY A 185 9.44 18.28 4.07
CA GLY A 185 8.92 19.46 3.39
C GLY A 185 9.98 20.44 2.90
N GLY A 186 9.52 21.63 2.53
CA GLY A 186 10.33 22.68 1.90
C GLY A 186 9.90 24.08 2.29
N ASP A 187 10.12 25.04 1.41
CA ASP A 187 9.84 26.46 1.66
C ASP A 187 8.40 26.88 1.33
N GLY A 188 7.51 25.91 1.08
CA GLY A 188 6.11 26.14 0.70
C GLY A 188 5.89 26.60 -0.74
N ARG A 189 6.94 26.68 -1.59
CA ARG A 189 6.81 27.03 -3.02
C ARG A 189 6.37 25.87 -3.92
N TYR A 190 6.46 24.65 -3.41
CA TYR A 190 5.99 23.45 -4.08
C TYR A 190 4.71 22.95 -3.43
N GLU A 191 3.74 22.56 -4.27
CA GLU A 191 2.47 21.97 -3.89
C GLU A 191 2.34 20.60 -4.55
N ASP A 192 1.98 19.59 -3.76
CA ASP A 192 1.72 18.24 -4.28
C ASP A 192 0.28 18.13 -4.78
N ASP A 193 0.01 17.10 -5.59
CA ASP A 193 -1.35 16.83 -6.06
C ASP A 193 -2.29 16.37 -4.93
N GLY A 194 -3.60 16.49 -5.18
CA GLY A 194 -4.65 15.97 -4.29
C GLY A 194 -5.06 14.52 -4.59
N ALA A 195 -4.46 13.87 -5.59
CA ALA A 195 -4.93 12.59 -6.11
C ALA A 195 -4.74 11.46 -5.08
N SER A 196 -3.68 11.53 -4.28
CA SER A 196 -3.43 10.54 -3.22
C SER A 196 -4.56 10.52 -2.18
N TRP A 197 -5.04 11.69 -1.74
CA TRP A 197 -6.18 11.81 -0.83
C TRP A 197 -7.47 11.35 -1.51
N LEU A 198 -7.74 11.84 -2.73
CA LEU A 198 -8.94 11.51 -3.49
C LEU A 198 -9.07 10.01 -3.76
N LEU A 199 -7.98 9.32 -4.07
CA LEU A 199 -7.97 7.87 -4.30
C LEU A 199 -8.50 7.11 -3.08
N ALA A 200 -7.96 7.41 -1.89
CA ALA A 200 -8.37 6.75 -0.66
C ALA A 200 -9.80 7.15 -0.26
N TYR A 201 -10.14 8.44 -0.35
CA TYR A 201 -11.48 8.92 -0.04
C TYR A 201 -12.55 8.26 -0.90
N TRP A 202 -12.39 8.29 -2.23
CA TRP A 202 -13.37 7.71 -3.15
C TRP A 202 -13.43 6.19 -3.05
N MET A 203 -12.32 5.51 -2.75
CA MET A 203 -12.34 4.08 -2.42
C MET A 203 -13.17 3.82 -1.16
N GLY A 204 -12.96 4.59 -0.09
CA GLY A 204 -13.74 4.48 1.15
C GLY A 204 -15.23 4.75 0.94
N ARG A 205 -15.58 5.74 0.11
CA ARG A 205 -16.96 6.03 -0.29
C ARG A 205 -17.57 4.90 -1.12
N TYR A 206 -16.86 4.43 -2.14
CA TYR A 206 -17.34 3.40 -3.08
C TYR A 206 -17.63 2.07 -2.37
N HIS A 207 -16.75 1.65 -1.44
CA HIS A 207 -16.93 0.43 -0.65
C HIS A 207 -17.76 0.62 0.62
N GLY A 208 -18.28 1.83 0.87
CA GLY A 208 -19.19 2.13 1.98
C GLY A 208 -18.54 2.15 3.36
N PHE A 209 -17.21 2.28 3.43
CA PHE A 209 -16.45 2.51 4.67
C PHE A 209 -16.62 3.94 5.19
N ILE A 210 -16.85 4.89 4.28
CA ILE A 210 -17.19 6.28 4.57
C ILE A 210 -18.61 6.51 4.08
N ARG A 211 -19.48 6.98 4.98
CA ARG A 211 -20.88 7.29 4.68
C ARG A 211 -21.18 8.72 5.10
N GLU A 212 -22.10 9.35 4.39
CA GLU A 212 -22.72 10.60 4.84
C GLU A 212 -23.78 10.24 5.88
N ASP A 213 -23.84 11.03 6.96
CA ASP A 213 -24.98 10.98 7.86
C ASP A 213 -26.22 11.43 7.07
N LYS A 214 -27.31 10.66 7.21
CA LYS A 214 -28.58 10.97 6.55
C LYS A 214 -29.32 12.09 7.26
#